data_AF-A0A0G0HBW3-F1
#
_entry.id   AF-A0A0G0HBW3-F1
#
_cell.length_a   1.000
_cell.length_b   1.000
_cell.length_c   1.000
_cell.angle_alpha   90.00
_cell.angle_beta   90.00
_cell.angle_gamma   90.00
#
_symmetry.space_group_name_H-M   'P 1'
#
loop_
_entity.id
_entity.type
_entity.pdbx_description
1 polymer ?
#
loop_
_entity_poly.entity_id
_entity_poly.type
_entity_poly.pdbx_seq_one_letter_code
_entity_poly.pdbx_strand_id
1 'polypeptide(L)'
;MPDAIKALLQLVEVPKKKLRHAIYNVQGFSVPAKEISKIVKFAFPESKISFNPDINRQKIVDSWPESIDDTRAKKDWGWKPNFNLERAFRDYLVPEIKKSY
;
A
#
# COMPACT_ATOMS: atom_id res chain seq x y z
N MET A 1 3.24 -4.61 -5.23
CA MET A 1 4.06 -3.38 -5.14
C MET A 1 5.49 -3.77 -4.73
N PRO A 2 6.53 -3.15 -5.32
CA PRO A 2 7.93 -3.44 -4.98
C PRO A 2 8.28 -3.27 -3.50
N ASP A 3 7.60 -2.35 -2.80
CA ASP A 3 7.82 -2.09 -1.37
C ASP A 3 7.50 -3.29 -0.47
N ALA A 4 6.52 -4.13 -0.82
CA ALA A 4 6.21 -5.33 -0.03
C ALA A 4 7.35 -6.36 -0.09
N ILE A 5 7.94 -6.54 -1.28
CA ILE A 5 9.08 -7.43 -1.49
C ILE A 5 10.31 -6.87 -0.76
N LYS A 6 10.57 -5.56 -0.92
CA LYS A 6 11.63 -4.85 -0.20
C LYS A 6 11.52 -5.05 1.30
N ALA A 7 10.32 -4.90 1.87
CA ALA A 7 10.11 -5.06 3.31
C ALA A 7 10.51 -6.45 3.80
N LEU A 8 10.12 -7.50 3.07
CA LEU A 8 10.45 -8.88 3.40
C LEU A 8 11.95 -9.15 3.29
N LEU A 9 12.58 -8.74 2.19
CA LEU A 9 14.03 -8.93 1.98
C LEU A 9 14.84 -8.22 3.06
N GLN A 10 14.53 -6.95 3.31
CA GLN A 10 15.20 -6.18 4.35
C GLN A 10 15.03 -6.82 5.72
N LEU A 11 13.84 -7.29 6.09
CA LEU A 11 13.58 -7.95 7.38
C LEU A 11 14.40 -9.24 7.55
N VAL A 12 14.52 -10.05 6.50
CA VAL A 12 15.29 -11.31 6.52
C VAL A 12 16.79 -11.05 6.65
N GLU A 13 17.28 -9.94 6.11
CA GLU A 13 18.70 -9.55 6.20
C GLU A 13 19.09 -8.92 7.55
N VAL A 14 18.11 -8.52 8.39
CA VAL A 14 18.40 -7.90 9.69
C VAL A 14 19.01 -8.92 10.64
N PRO A 15 20.16 -8.64 11.26
CA PRO A 15 20.68 -9.47 12.33
C PRO A 15 19.64 -9.60 13.46
N LYS A 16 19.30 -10.84 13.85
CA LYS A 16 18.28 -11.13 14.87
C LYS A 16 18.41 -10.28 16.15
N LYS A 17 19.63 -9.97 16.59
CA LYS A 17 19.91 -9.12 17.76
C LYS A 17 19.39 -7.68 17.66
N LYS A 18 19.10 -7.18 16.46
CA LYS A 18 18.50 -5.85 16.23
C LYS A 18 16.97 -5.89 16.27
N LEU A 19 16.37 -7.07 16.09
CA LEU A 19 14.92 -7.25 16.11
C LEU A 19 14.44 -7.38 17.55
N ARG A 20 13.74 -6.35 18.05
CA ARG A 20 13.20 -6.30 19.41
C ARG A 20 11.82 -6.94 19.52
N HIS A 21 11.18 -7.23 18.39
CA HIS A 21 9.82 -7.72 18.32
C HIS A 21 9.73 -8.94 17.39
N ALA A 22 8.75 -9.80 17.65
CA ALA A 22 8.46 -10.94 16.79
C ALA A 22 7.58 -10.57 15.58
N ILE A 23 6.82 -9.48 15.69
CA ILE A 23 5.82 -9.05 14.69
C ILE A 23 5.98 -7.55 14.45
N TYR A 24 5.97 -7.17 13.19
CA TYR A 24 6.10 -5.78 12.73
C TYR A 24 4.97 -5.42 11.77
N ASN A 25 4.35 -4.26 11.99
CA ASN A 25 3.58 -3.58 10.97
C ASN A 25 4.53 -2.95 9.95
N VAL A 26 4.12 -2.97 8.68
CA VAL A 26 4.80 -2.26 7.59
C VAL A 26 3.76 -1.54 6.76
N GLN A 27 3.88 -0.22 6.65
CA GLN A 27 2.92 0.60 5.90
C GLN A 27 3.57 1.21 4.65
N GLY A 28 2.82 1.23 3.54
CA GLY A 28 3.11 2.04 2.35
C GLY A 28 2.29 3.32 2.35
N PHE A 29 1.00 3.20 2.04
CA PHE A 29 0.02 4.29 2.12
C PHE A 29 -1.37 3.71 2.41
N SER A 30 -2.28 4.56 2.89
CA SER A 30 -3.72 4.25 3.02
C SER A 30 -4.52 5.33 2.31
N VAL A 31 -5.52 4.92 1.53
CA VAL A 31 -6.24 5.81 0.62
C VAL A 31 -7.67 5.30 0.44
N PRO A 32 -8.68 6.19 0.49
CA PRO A 32 -10.06 5.77 0.24
C PRO A 32 -10.29 5.51 -1.25
N ALA A 33 -11.26 4.64 -1.56
CA ALA A 33 -11.59 4.27 -2.93
C ALA A 33 -11.98 5.47 -3.82
N LYS A 34 -12.52 6.54 -3.21
CA LYS A 34 -12.84 7.80 -3.91
C LYS A 34 -11.59 8.55 -4.41
N GLU A 35 -10.48 8.53 -3.68
CA GLU A 35 -9.25 9.16 -4.18
C GLU A 35 -8.60 8.32 -5.27
N ILE A 36 -8.64 6.98 -5.14
CA ILE A 36 -8.22 6.08 -6.23
C ILE A 36 -9.02 6.37 -7.50
N SER A 37 -10.34 6.54 -7.42
CA SER A 37 -11.17 6.78 -8.61
C SER A 37 -10.84 8.09 -9.32
N LYS A 38 -10.43 9.13 -8.60
CA LYS A 38 -9.93 10.38 -9.20
C LYS A 38 -8.63 10.16 -9.97
N ILE A 39 -7.68 9.42 -9.38
CA ILE A 39 -6.41 9.11 -10.05
C ILE A 39 -6.66 8.29 -11.33
N VAL A 40 -7.54 7.30 -11.26
CA VAL A 40 -7.91 6.47 -12.41
C VAL A 40 -8.58 7.30 -13.50
N LYS A 41 -9.55 8.17 -13.16
CA LYS A 41 -10.18 9.06 -14.14
C LYS A 41 -9.20 10.01 -14.80
N PHE A 42 -8.21 10.50 -14.05
CA PHE A 42 -7.14 11.32 -14.61
C PHE A 42 -6.27 10.54 -15.61
N ALA A 43 -5.89 9.30 -15.28
CA ALA A 43 -5.05 8.46 -16.15
C ALA A 43 -5.81 7.84 -17.33
N PHE A 44 -7.12 7.60 -17.16
CA PHE A 44 -8.03 6.93 -18.10
C PHE A 44 -9.39 7.67 -18.13
N PRO A 45 -9.50 8.76 -18.92
CA PRO A 45 -10.68 9.64 -18.91
C PRO A 45 -12.01 8.94 -19.22
N GLU A 46 -11.99 7.91 -20.07
CA GLU A 46 -13.17 7.14 -20.46
C GLU A 46 -13.63 6.12 -19.41
N SER A 47 -12.90 5.98 -18.29
CA SER A 47 -13.24 5.02 -17.24
C SER A 47 -14.57 5.38 -16.55
N LYS A 48 -15.46 4.39 -16.44
CA LYS A 48 -16.73 4.50 -15.70
C LYS A 48 -16.61 3.76 -14.38
N ILE A 49 -16.67 4.50 -13.27
CA ILE A 49 -16.49 3.96 -11.92
C ILE A 49 -17.73 4.30 -11.09
N SER A 50 -18.31 3.29 -10.45
CA SER A 50 -19.41 3.39 -9.47
C SER A 50 -19.03 2.67 -8.19
N PHE A 51 -19.74 2.96 -7.10
CA PHE A 51 -19.56 2.31 -5.81
C PHE A 51 -20.87 1.65 -5.40
N ASN A 52 -20.87 0.33 -5.30
CA ASN A 52 -21.99 -0.45 -4.80
C ASN A 52 -21.46 -1.46 -3.76
N PRO A 53 -21.22 -1.02 -2.51
CA PRO A 53 -20.59 -1.86 -1.50
C PRO A 53 -21.47 -3.07 -1.13
N ASP A 54 -20.87 -4.25 -1.10
CA ASP A 54 -21.47 -5.40 -0.43
C ASP A 54 -21.41 -5.16 1.09
N ILE A 55 -22.56 -5.23 1.77
CA ILE A 55 -22.68 -4.87 3.19
C ILE A 55 -21.80 -5.77 4.07
N ASN A 56 -21.66 -7.05 3.74
CA ASN A 56 -20.87 -7.98 4.54
C ASN A 56 -19.37 -7.69 4.38
N ARG A 57 -18.90 -7.42 3.16
CA ARG A 57 -17.51 -7.01 2.91
C ARG A 57 -17.20 -5.64 3.50
N GLN A 58 -18.13 -4.69 3.42
CA GLN A 58 -17.94 -3.37 3.99
C GLN A 58 -17.74 -3.44 5.52
N LYS A 59 -18.55 -4.25 6.23
CA LYS A 59 -18.35 -4.50 7.67
C LYS A 59 -16.97 -5.08 8.01
N ILE A 60 -16.41 -5.93 7.14
CA ILE A 60 -15.05 -6.45 7.34
C ILE A 60 -14.03 -5.31 7.16
N VAL A 61 -14.16 -4.50 6.12
CA VAL A 61 -13.27 -3.36 5.87
C VAL A 61 -13.35 -2.32 6.98
N ASP A 62 -14.56 -2.01 7.47
CA ASP A 62 -14.81 -1.06 8.57
C ASP A 62 -14.22 -1.55 9.90
N SER A 63 -13.96 -2.86 10.03
CA SER A 63 -13.29 -3.43 11.21
C SER A 63 -11.77 -3.30 11.19
N TRP A 64 -11.18 -2.98 10.04
CA TRP A 64 -9.73 -2.84 9.88
C TRP A 64 -9.27 -1.42 10.21
N PRO A 65 -8.03 -1.26 10.69
CA PRO A 65 -7.49 0.06 10.96
C PRO A 65 -7.28 0.83 9.65
N GLU A 66 -7.64 2.12 9.63
CA GLU A 66 -7.39 3.00 8.48
C GLU A 66 -5.88 3.20 8.22
N SER A 67 -5.05 3.13 9.25
CA SER A 67 -3.59 3.19 9.15
C SER A 67 -2.94 2.38 10.28
N ILE A 68 -1.68 1.99 10.11
CA ILE A 68 -0.99 1.12 11.07
C ILE A 68 0.31 1.76 11.53
N ASP A 69 0.58 1.69 12.84
CA ASP A 69 1.85 2.17 13.38
C ASP A 69 2.99 1.21 13.01
N ASP A 70 3.86 1.65 12.10
CA ASP A 70 5.06 0.96 11.63
C ASP A 70 6.36 1.47 12.29
N THR A 71 6.27 2.24 13.39
CA THR A 71 7.44 2.83 14.06
C THR A 71 8.45 1.79 14.54
N ARG A 72 8.01 0.58 14.90
CA ARG A 72 8.90 -0.54 15.27
C ARG A 72 9.78 -0.97 14.10
N ALA A 73 9.22 -1.09 12.90
CA ALA A 73 9.96 -1.47 11.70
C ALA A 73 10.95 -0.37 11.29
N LYS A 74 10.52 0.88 11.39
CA LYS A 74 11.36 2.07 11.18
C LYS A 74 12.56 2.09 12.13
N LYS A 75 12.35 1.77 13.42
CA LYS A 75 13.41 1.80 14.45
C LYS A 75 14.38 0.63 14.36
N ASP A 76 13.87 -0.59 14.20
CA ASP A 76 14.71 -1.78 14.33
C ASP A 76 15.52 -2.08 13.07
N TRP A 77 14.97 -1.75 11.89
CA TRP A 77 15.61 -2.07 10.61
C TRP A 77 15.47 -0.99 9.52
N GLY A 78 15.04 0.21 9.90
CA GLY A 78 15.03 1.35 8.98
C GLY A 78 13.97 1.25 7.88
N TRP A 79 12.86 0.55 8.13
CA TRP A 79 11.77 0.45 7.16
C TRP A 79 11.34 1.83 6.66
N LYS A 80 11.29 2.00 5.33
CA LYS A 80 10.74 3.18 4.67
C LYS A 80 10.22 2.78 3.28
N PRO A 81 8.95 3.05 2.95
CA PRO A 81 8.45 2.80 1.60
C PRO A 81 9.13 3.72 0.58
N ASN A 82 9.41 3.18 -0.61
CA ASN A 82 9.93 3.96 -1.73
C ASN A 82 8.82 4.64 -2.53
N PHE A 83 7.59 4.13 -2.44
CA PHE A 83 6.42 4.61 -3.17
C PHE A 83 5.41 5.22 -2.21
N ASN A 84 5.15 6.52 -2.38
CA ASN A 84 3.91 7.13 -1.91
C ASN A 84 2.79 6.88 -2.93
N LEU A 85 1.56 7.30 -2.61
CA LEU A 85 0.39 7.10 -3.47
C LEU A 85 0.63 7.62 -4.91
N GLU A 86 1.07 8.86 -5.05
CA GLU A 86 1.30 9.48 -6.36
C GLU A 86 2.33 8.69 -7.18
N ARG A 87 3.49 8.39 -6.59
CA ARG A 87 4.58 7.65 -7.25
C ARG A 87 4.15 6.23 -7.60
N ALA A 88 3.40 5.56 -6.73
CA ALA A 88 2.91 4.21 -6.99
C ALA A 88 2.02 4.18 -8.24
N PHE A 89 1.12 5.14 -8.38
CA PHE A 89 0.25 5.22 -9.56
C PHE A 89 1.02 5.67 -10.81
N ARG A 90 1.83 6.73 -10.71
CA ARG A 90 2.54 7.33 -11.83
C ARG A 90 3.64 6.43 -12.40
N ASP A 91 4.49 5.85 -11.54
CA ASP A 91 5.72 5.18 -11.97
C ASP A 91 5.56 3.66 -12.08
N TYR A 92 4.56 3.06 -11.42
CA TYR A 92 4.40 1.61 -11.36
C TYR A 92 3.06 1.11 -11.90
N LEU A 93 1.91 1.57 -11.38
CA LEU A 93 0.61 0.99 -11.75
C LEU A 93 0.12 1.41 -13.14
N VAL A 94 0.04 2.71 -13.42
CA VAL A 94 -0.54 3.22 -14.67
C VAL A 94 0.28 2.78 -15.89
N PRO A 95 1.62 2.87 -15.92
CA PRO A 95 2.40 2.43 -17.07
C PRO A 95 2.22 0.94 -17.36
N GLU A 96 2.19 0.07 -16.35
CA GLU A 96 2.03 -1.38 -16.55
C GLU A 96 0.61 -1.73 -17.03
N ILE A 97 -0.43 -1.05 -16.53
CA ILE A 97 -1.81 -1.27 -16.99
C ILE A 97 -1.96 -0.85 -18.46
N LYS A 98 -1.38 0.29 -18.87
CA LYS A 98 -1.40 0.79 -20.26
C LYS A 98 -0.66 -0.11 -21.26
N LYS A 99 0.14 -1.08 -20.80
CA LYS A 99 0.73 -2.09 -21.70
C LYS A 99 -0.27 -3.19 -22.04
N SER A 100 -1.30 -3.39 -21.22
CA SER A 100 -2.29 -4.46 -21.37
C SER A 100 -3.58 -3.99 -22.06
N TYR A 101 -3.77 -2.67 -22.23
CA TYR A 101 -4.95 -2.03 -22.78
C TYR A 101 -4.55 -0.81 -23.60
#